data_AF-A0AAW1CET2-F1
#
_entry.id   AF-A0AAW1CET2-F1
#
_cell.length_a   1.000
_cell.length_b   1.000
_cell.length_c   1.000
_cell.angle_alpha   90.00
_cell.angle_beta   90.00
_cell.angle_gamma   90.00
#
_symmetry.space_group_name_H-M   'P 1'
#
loop_
_entity.id
_entity.type
_entity.pdbx_description
1 polymer ?
#
loop_
_entity_poly.entity_id
_entity_poly.type
_entity_poly.pdbx_seq_one_letter_code
_entity_poly.pdbx_strand_id
1 'polypeptide(L)'
;MRFQTNLANYLLNAGKELGYNIVDLNDMTWSSGFMPVQVTGYDGARWSSDYALKNKIYNNKNGNLKILTNTLVEKVLFRNGYEANGVQYERNGRIVEVNAKKSVILSAGTIGTAKILLLSGIGPKEHLSQHNINPLVNLPVGNNLQDHITTGLDLVIINETLPISSNIILKSPFEVYNYIFHGKGVLTHSGCEIVGVFNIKNETIPDLQIMALPAGVSTDAGAIFAARMGISNKIWQEYFAPLVGKQVISILPTLLHPKSHGFVRLKSSNPKEAPVIDPKYLTDSYDVKILIEGLKLVQKLIKTKSFKSVDAKLYEKPMPGCENFKFGSDNYWKCYIKHLTLTSYHPVGTCKMGLDESSSVVDHRLRVHRTNNLYVIDASIMPSLPSANTNAAVMMIAEKGADLIKYLWHINKHSCHIAEIFIPSTTTTTTTTIA
;
A
#
# COMPACT_ATOMS: atom_id res chain seq x y z
N MET A 1 16.48 -7.52 4.67
CA MET A 1 17.21 -6.62 3.74
C MET A 1 18.65 -7.07 3.62
N ARG A 2 19.37 -6.65 2.57
CA ARG A 2 20.81 -6.96 2.40
C ARG A 2 21.74 -5.78 2.66
N PHE A 3 21.17 -4.60 2.88
CA PHE A 3 21.88 -3.39 3.29
C PHE A 3 20.98 -2.57 4.23
N GLN A 4 21.57 -2.03 5.30
CA GLN A 4 20.96 -1.13 6.28
C GLN A 4 22.02 -0.14 6.73
N THR A 5 21.60 1.06 7.11
CA THR A 5 22.49 2.05 7.71
C THR A 5 22.50 1.95 9.24
N ASN A 6 23.33 2.78 9.87
CA ASN A 6 23.35 2.89 11.33
C ASN A 6 22.04 3.43 11.91
N LEU A 7 21.15 4.04 11.11
CA LEU A 7 19.81 4.44 11.56
C LEU A 7 19.06 3.29 12.21
N ALA A 8 19.12 2.09 11.62
CA ALA A 8 18.52 0.90 12.18
C ALA A 8 18.96 0.65 13.64
N ASN A 9 20.26 0.72 13.90
CA ASN A 9 20.82 0.53 15.24
C ASN A 9 20.38 1.65 16.19
N TYR A 10 20.42 2.91 15.75
CA TYR A 10 20.03 4.03 16.60
C TYR A 10 18.58 3.91 17.06
N LEU A 11 17.68 3.55 16.15
CA LEU A 11 16.27 3.46 16.46
C LEU A 11 15.94 2.25 17.33
N LEU A 12 16.55 1.09 17.09
CA LEU A 12 16.36 -0.10 17.94
C LEU A 12 16.87 0.14 19.36
N ASN A 13 18.02 0.78 19.52
CA ASN A 13 18.56 1.12 20.83
C ASN A 13 17.73 2.19 21.53
N ALA A 14 17.27 3.22 20.81
CA ALA A 14 16.35 4.22 21.34
C ALA A 14 15.03 3.59 21.80
N GLY A 15 14.50 2.63 21.04
CA GLY A 15 13.33 1.84 21.43
C GLY A 15 13.54 1.13 22.76
N LYS A 16 14.66 0.42 22.92
CA LYS A 16 15.03 -0.26 24.18
C LYS A 16 15.16 0.71 25.36
N GLU A 17 15.77 1.87 25.15
CA GLU A 17 15.89 2.91 26.19
C GLU A 17 14.52 3.45 26.65
N LEU A 18 13.51 3.41 25.77
CA LEU A 18 12.12 3.76 26.10
C LEU A 18 11.30 2.56 26.62
N GLY A 19 11.91 1.39 26.79
CA GLY A 19 11.25 0.18 27.28
C GLY A 19 10.52 -0.66 26.23
N TYR A 20 10.74 -0.39 24.93
CA TYR A 20 10.18 -1.20 23.85
C TYR A 20 11.08 -2.38 23.49
N ASN A 21 10.45 -3.52 23.21
CA ASN A 21 11.13 -4.73 22.79
C ASN A 21 11.38 -4.74 21.27
N ILE A 22 12.35 -5.56 20.87
CA ILE A 22 12.46 -5.99 19.47
C ILE A 22 11.56 -7.23 19.32
N VAL A 23 10.59 -7.15 18.43
CA VAL A 23 9.52 -8.14 18.26
C VAL A 23 9.38 -8.53 16.79
N ASP A 24 8.78 -9.68 16.50
CA ASP A 24 8.32 -9.98 15.15
C ASP A 24 6.92 -9.39 14.97
N LEU A 25 6.80 -8.32 14.18
CA LEU A 25 5.53 -7.64 13.97
C LEU A 25 4.52 -8.44 13.14
N ASN A 26 4.94 -9.58 12.58
CA ASN A 26 4.10 -10.48 11.80
C ASN A 26 3.63 -11.71 12.61
N ASP A 27 4.00 -11.82 13.88
CA ASP A 27 3.70 -12.98 14.75
C ASP A 27 2.24 -13.08 15.21
N MET A 28 1.39 -12.10 14.83
CA MET A 28 -0.01 -11.98 15.21
C MET A 28 -0.27 -11.79 16.72
N THR A 29 0.75 -11.51 17.52
CA THR A 29 0.62 -11.25 18.98
C THR A 29 0.37 -9.78 19.30
N TRP A 30 0.53 -8.89 18.32
CA TRP A 30 0.32 -7.44 18.41
C TRP A 30 1.11 -6.75 19.53
N SER A 31 2.25 -7.34 19.90
CA SER A 31 3.17 -6.77 20.87
C SER A 31 3.72 -5.43 20.37
N SER A 32 3.62 -4.38 21.21
CA SER A 32 4.22 -3.09 20.86
C SER A 32 5.74 -3.18 20.87
N GLY A 33 6.38 -2.67 19.83
CA GLY A 33 7.82 -2.74 19.70
C GLY A 33 8.31 -2.40 18.30
N PHE A 34 9.59 -2.67 18.07
CA PHE A 34 10.28 -2.38 16.82
C PHE A 34 10.81 -3.64 16.15
N MET A 35 10.96 -3.59 14.83
CA MET A 35 11.51 -4.67 14.03
C MET A 35 12.27 -4.11 12.82
N PRO A 36 13.45 -4.66 12.48
CA PRO A 36 14.03 -4.49 11.15
C PRO A 36 13.04 -4.91 10.06
N VAL A 37 12.82 -4.09 9.04
CA VAL A 37 11.81 -4.41 8.04
C VAL A 37 12.17 -5.68 7.26
N GLN A 38 11.19 -6.58 7.14
CA GLN A 38 11.22 -7.66 6.18
C GLN A 38 10.69 -7.16 4.84
N VAL A 39 11.39 -7.47 3.77
CA VAL A 39 11.10 -6.92 2.43
C VAL A 39 10.82 -8.05 1.47
N THR A 40 9.90 -7.82 0.53
CA THR A 40 9.67 -8.74 -0.59
C THR A 40 10.81 -8.60 -1.60
N GLY A 41 11.91 -9.30 -1.33
CA GLY A 41 13.12 -9.28 -2.14
C GLY A 41 13.81 -10.64 -2.19
N TYR A 42 14.47 -10.91 -3.31
CA TYR A 42 15.27 -12.12 -3.54
C TYR A 42 16.63 -11.70 -4.09
N ASP A 43 17.68 -12.19 -3.47
CA ASP A 43 19.07 -11.88 -3.83
C ASP A 43 19.40 -10.37 -3.96
N GLY A 44 18.82 -9.55 -3.08
CA GLY A 44 19.01 -8.10 -3.09
C GLY A 44 18.18 -7.34 -4.12
N ALA A 45 17.52 -8.05 -5.05
CA ALA A 45 16.58 -7.47 -5.99
C ALA A 45 15.14 -7.48 -5.45
N ARG A 46 14.31 -6.55 -5.94
CA ARG A 46 12.87 -6.55 -5.70
C ARG A 46 12.25 -7.84 -6.23
N TRP A 47 11.44 -8.50 -5.42
CA TRP A 47 10.70 -9.69 -5.83
C TRP A 47 9.21 -9.35 -5.95
N SER A 48 8.78 -9.05 -7.16
CA SER A 48 7.42 -8.64 -7.49
C SER A 48 6.55 -9.82 -7.95
N SER A 49 5.22 -9.65 -7.90
CA SER A 49 4.26 -10.71 -8.27
C SER A 49 4.30 -11.13 -9.74
N ASP A 50 4.85 -10.29 -10.63
CA ASP A 50 5.12 -10.63 -12.03
C ASP A 50 6.16 -11.75 -12.18
N TYR A 51 6.99 -12.01 -11.16
CA TYR A 51 7.87 -13.18 -11.15
C TYR A 51 7.07 -14.49 -11.25
N ALA A 52 5.87 -14.56 -10.64
CA ALA A 52 4.98 -15.71 -10.80
C ALA A 52 4.47 -15.87 -12.25
N LEU A 53 4.41 -14.76 -13.01
CA LEU A 53 4.09 -14.79 -14.44
C LEU A 53 5.31 -15.22 -15.27
N LYS A 54 6.53 -14.85 -14.87
CA LYS A 54 7.77 -15.18 -15.60
C LYS A 54 7.85 -16.67 -15.96
N ASN A 55 7.76 -17.56 -14.97
CA ASN A 55 7.82 -19.01 -15.21
C ASN A 55 6.63 -19.51 -16.04
N LYS A 56 5.42 -18.95 -15.84
CA LYS A 56 4.24 -19.32 -16.61
C LYS A 56 4.32 -18.87 -18.07
N ILE A 57 4.92 -17.72 -18.36
CA ILE A 57 5.18 -17.22 -19.70
C ILE A 57 6.22 -18.10 -20.40
N TYR A 58 7.36 -18.36 -19.75
CA TYR A 58 8.42 -19.22 -20.32
C TYR A 58 7.93 -20.65 -20.58
N ASN A 59 7.06 -21.18 -19.72
CA ASN A 59 6.50 -22.53 -19.85
C ASN A 59 5.11 -22.58 -20.51
N ASN A 60 4.65 -21.49 -21.15
CA ASN A 60 3.34 -21.41 -21.82
C ASN A 60 3.30 -22.18 -23.16
N LYS A 61 3.83 -23.40 -23.18
CA LYS A 61 3.92 -24.23 -24.38
C LYS A 61 2.55 -24.54 -24.99
N ASN A 62 1.50 -24.51 -24.17
CA ASN A 62 0.12 -24.84 -24.56
C ASN A 62 -0.73 -23.60 -24.94
N GLY A 63 -0.19 -22.38 -24.87
CA GLY A 63 -0.89 -21.16 -25.27
C GLY A 63 -2.13 -20.80 -24.42
N ASN A 64 -2.23 -21.32 -23.20
CA ASN A 64 -3.38 -21.14 -22.31
C ASN A 64 -3.38 -19.81 -21.54
N LEU A 65 -2.28 -19.05 -21.61
CA LEU A 65 -2.16 -17.69 -21.06
C LEU A 65 -1.87 -16.69 -22.18
N LYS A 66 -2.64 -15.60 -22.25
CA LYS A 66 -2.37 -14.45 -23.13
C LYS A 66 -2.23 -13.20 -22.29
N ILE A 67 -1.13 -12.46 -22.48
CA ILE A 67 -0.84 -11.23 -21.74
C ILE A 67 -0.84 -10.07 -22.73
N LEU A 68 -1.66 -9.07 -22.46
CA LEU A 68 -1.74 -7.84 -23.24
C LEU A 68 -1.27 -6.67 -22.36
N THR A 69 -0.10 -6.11 -22.66
CA THR A 69 0.40 -4.89 -22.00
C THR A 69 -0.03 -3.64 -22.77
N ASN A 70 0.12 -2.46 -22.14
CA ASN A 70 -0.28 -1.18 -22.73
C ASN A 70 -1.73 -1.20 -23.23
N THR A 71 -2.62 -1.79 -22.43
CA THR A 71 -4.02 -2.05 -22.76
C THR A 71 -4.89 -1.55 -21.63
N LEU A 72 -5.72 -0.55 -21.88
CA LEU A 72 -6.59 0.08 -20.89
C LEU A 72 -7.97 -0.57 -20.94
N VAL A 73 -8.35 -1.31 -19.90
CA VAL A 73 -9.73 -1.81 -19.77
C VAL A 73 -10.65 -0.63 -19.43
N GLU A 74 -11.69 -0.44 -20.24
CA GLU A 74 -12.63 0.69 -20.10
C GLU A 74 -13.86 0.28 -19.29
N LYS A 75 -14.44 -0.89 -19.59
CA LYS A 75 -15.63 -1.43 -18.92
C LYS A 75 -15.77 -2.94 -19.08
N VAL A 76 -16.56 -3.53 -18.21
CA VAL A 76 -17.08 -4.90 -18.31
C VAL A 76 -18.28 -4.90 -19.26
N LEU A 77 -18.37 -5.95 -20.06
CA LEU A 77 -19.50 -6.20 -20.95
C LEU A 77 -20.45 -7.20 -20.28
N PHE A 78 -21.75 -7.01 -20.50
CA PHE A 78 -22.80 -7.87 -19.94
C PHE A 78 -23.71 -8.44 -21.02
N ARG A 79 -24.14 -9.68 -20.83
CA ARG A 79 -25.26 -10.30 -21.56
C ARG A 79 -26.43 -10.51 -20.61
N ASN A 80 -27.66 -10.51 -21.16
CA ASN A 80 -28.90 -10.72 -20.39
C ASN A 80 -29.03 -9.77 -19.19
N GLY A 81 -28.47 -8.57 -19.29
CA GLY A 81 -28.44 -7.57 -18.22
C GLY A 81 -27.30 -7.77 -17.24
N TYR A 82 -27.21 -8.93 -16.56
CA TYR A 82 -26.41 -9.07 -15.32
C TYR A 82 -25.27 -10.10 -15.39
N GLU A 83 -25.08 -10.76 -16.54
CA GLU A 83 -24.01 -11.76 -16.68
C GLU A 83 -22.80 -11.17 -17.39
N ALA A 84 -21.67 -11.06 -16.69
CA ALA A 84 -20.43 -10.58 -17.28
C ALA A 84 -19.93 -11.54 -18.36
N ASN A 85 -19.82 -11.04 -19.60
CA ASN A 85 -19.47 -11.84 -20.76
C ASN A 85 -18.14 -11.44 -21.40
N GLY A 86 -17.44 -10.43 -20.87
CA GLY A 86 -16.20 -9.94 -21.45
C GLY A 86 -15.79 -8.57 -20.93
N VAL A 87 -14.79 -7.98 -21.57
CA VAL A 87 -14.38 -6.60 -21.32
C VAL A 87 -14.15 -5.86 -22.65
N GLN A 88 -14.40 -4.56 -22.62
CA GLN A 88 -13.95 -3.63 -23.65
C GLN A 88 -12.66 -2.97 -23.18
N TYR A 89 -11.66 -2.91 -24.06
CA TYR A 89 -10.40 -2.23 -23.79
C TYR A 89 -9.94 -1.40 -24.98
N GLU A 90 -9.11 -0.40 -24.71
CA GLU A 90 -8.35 0.32 -25.72
C GLU A 90 -6.91 -0.17 -25.79
N ARG A 91 -6.42 -0.39 -27.01
CA ARG A 91 -5.01 -0.65 -27.29
C ARG A 91 -4.61 0.03 -28.60
N ASN A 92 -3.53 0.81 -28.59
CA ASN A 92 -3.02 1.52 -29.76
C ASN A 92 -4.10 2.38 -30.46
N GLY A 93 -4.94 3.07 -29.69
CA GLY A 93 -6.03 3.91 -30.20
C GLY A 93 -7.23 3.14 -30.76
N ARG A 94 -7.25 1.81 -30.66
CA ARG A 94 -8.35 0.97 -31.12
C ARG A 94 -9.11 0.39 -29.93
N ILE A 95 -10.42 0.50 -29.98
CA ILE A 95 -11.33 -0.13 -29.03
C ILE A 95 -11.57 -1.57 -29.50
N VAL A 96 -11.39 -2.52 -28.59
CA VAL A 96 -11.54 -3.96 -28.86
C VAL A 96 -12.35 -4.58 -27.72
N GLU A 97 -13.24 -5.49 -28.09
CA GLU A 97 -13.99 -6.31 -27.14
C GLU A 97 -13.41 -7.72 -27.09
N VAL A 98 -13.31 -8.29 -25.89
CA VAL A 98 -12.90 -9.68 -25.69
C VAL A 98 -13.90 -10.40 -24.80
N ASN A 99 -14.40 -11.52 -25.31
CA ASN A 99 -15.41 -12.32 -24.61
C ASN A 99 -14.76 -13.32 -23.64
N ALA A 100 -15.33 -13.43 -22.45
CA ALA A 100 -14.98 -14.40 -21.43
C ALA A 100 -16.05 -15.51 -21.38
N LYS A 101 -15.64 -16.78 -21.60
CA LYS A 101 -16.57 -17.92 -21.58
C LYS A 101 -17.02 -18.32 -20.18
N LYS A 102 -16.23 -18.00 -19.15
CA LYS A 102 -16.47 -18.44 -17.77
C LYS A 102 -16.70 -17.28 -16.82
N SER A 103 -15.72 -16.40 -16.68
CA SER A 103 -15.77 -15.32 -15.70
C SER A 103 -14.86 -14.16 -16.09
N VAL A 104 -15.20 -12.98 -15.61
CA VAL A 104 -14.38 -11.77 -15.61
C VAL A 104 -13.91 -11.53 -14.17
N ILE A 105 -12.60 -11.28 -14.00
CA ILE A 105 -12.00 -10.98 -12.70
C ILE A 105 -11.36 -9.59 -12.82
N LEU A 106 -11.77 -8.66 -11.95
CA LEU A 106 -11.16 -7.35 -11.84
C LEU A 106 -10.09 -7.36 -10.74
N SER A 107 -8.89 -6.94 -11.13
CA SER A 107 -7.73 -6.78 -10.25
C SER A 107 -6.99 -5.47 -10.58
N ALA A 108 -7.75 -4.41 -10.90
CA ALA A 108 -7.21 -3.11 -11.29
C ALA A 108 -6.87 -2.20 -10.09
N GLY A 109 -6.86 -2.78 -8.88
CA GLY A 109 -6.57 -2.10 -7.64
C GLY A 109 -7.72 -1.21 -7.17
N THR A 110 -7.57 -0.65 -5.98
CA THR A 110 -8.59 0.16 -5.28
C THR A 110 -9.20 1.25 -6.16
N ILE A 111 -8.38 1.97 -6.93
CA ILE A 111 -8.89 3.07 -7.77
C ILE A 111 -9.42 2.54 -9.10
N GLY A 112 -8.64 1.70 -9.78
CA GLY A 112 -8.95 1.24 -11.14
C GLY A 112 -10.19 0.35 -11.19
N THR A 113 -10.35 -0.57 -10.25
CA THR A 113 -11.51 -1.49 -10.19
C THR A 113 -12.80 -0.71 -9.97
N ALA A 114 -12.81 0.24 -9.04
CA ALA A 114 -13.97 1.09 -8.80
C ALA A 114 -14.36 1.88 -10.05
N LYS A 115 -13.38 2.47 -10.74
CA LYS A 115 -13.62 3.19 -12.00
C LYS A 115 -14.19 2.29 -13.09
N ILE A 116 -13.64 1.10 -13.29
CA ILE A 116 -14.14 0.15 -14.30
C ILE A 116 -15.59 -0.23 -13.98
N LEU A 117 -15.92 -0.58 -12.73
CA LEU A 117 -17.29 -0.91 -12.34
C LEU A 117 -18.26 0.25 -12.58
N LEU A 118 -17.87 1.48 -12.19
CA LEU A 118 -18.68 2.67 -12.42
C LEU A 118 -18.96 2.89 -13.92
N LEU A 119 -17.93 2.80 -14.78
CA LEU A 119 -18.07 2.89 -16.24
C LEU A 119 -18.89 1.74 -16.86
N SER A 120 -19.00 0.62 -16.14
CA SER A 120 -19.78 -0.54 -16.53
C SER A 120 -21.25 -0.46 -16.09
N GLY A 121 -21.67 0.64 -15.47
CA GLY A 121 -23.03 0.81 -14.95
C GLY A 121 -23.26 0.19 -13.56
N ILE A 122 -22.21 -0.18 -12.83
CA ILE A 122 -22.29 -0.71 -11.47
C ILE A 122 -21.78 0.32 -10.47
N GLY A 123 -22.68 0.88 -9.67
CA GLY A 123 -22.35 1.94 -8.71
C GLY A 123 -23.55 2.78 -8.28
N PRO A 124 -23.34 3.90 -7.56
CA PRO A 124 -24.44 4.72 -7.07
C PRO A 124 -25.27 5.27 -8.22
N LYS A 125 -26.57 4.94 -8.25
CA LYS A 125 -27.48 5.24 -9.37
C LYS A 125 -27.47 6.71 -9.78
N GLU A 126 -27.49 7.62 -8.80
CA GLU A 126 -27.52 9.06 -9.02
C GLU A 126 -26.21 9.53 -9.68
N HIS A 127 -25.07 9.03 -9.21
CA HIS A 127 -23.75 9.35 -9.77
C HIS A 127 -23.61 8.86 -11.21
N LEU A 128 -24.06 7.63 -11.51
CA LEU A 128 -24.03 7.09 -12.87
C LEU A 128 -24.91 7.91 -13.83
N SER A 129 -26.10 8.29 -13.37
CA SER A 129 -27.04 9.10 -14.15
C SER A 129 -26.48 10.49 -14.48
N GLN A 130 -25.75 11.12 -13.53
CA GLN A 130 -25.07 12.42 -13.74
C GLN A 130 -24.02 12.38 -14.87
N HIS A 131 -23.46 11.20 -15.16
CA HIS A 131 -22.49 11.01 -16.24
C HIS A 131 -23.09 10.34 -17.48
N ASN A 132 -24.41 10.29 -17.60
CA ASN A 132 -25.13 9.65 -18.71
C ASN A 132 -24.75 8.17 -18.89
N ILE A 133 -24.50 7.46 -17.79
CA ILE A 133 -24.26 6.02 -17.77
C ILE A 133 -25.53 5.34 -17.26
N ASN A 134 -26.07 4.40 -18.05
CA ASN A 134 -27.24 3.63 -17.67
C ASN A 134 -26.93 2.77 -16.43
N PRO A 135 -27.60 3.00 -15.28
CA PRO A 135 -27.36 2.20 -14.08
C PRO A 135 -27.87 0.77 -14.28
N LEU A 136 -26.96 -0.19 -14.18
CA LEU A 136 -27.27 -1.62 -14.25
C LEU A 136 -27.51 -2.20 -12.86
N VAL A 137 -26.58 -1.95 -11.93
CA VAL A 137 -26.70 -2.39 -10.53
C VAL A 137 -26.35 -1.23 -9.61
N ASN A 138 -27.28 -0.89 -8.72
CA ASN A 138 -27.06 0.14 -7.70
C ASN A 138 -26.27 -0.46 -6.52
N LEU A 139 -24.97 -0.15 -6.45
CA LEU A 139 -24.07 -0.60 -5.38
C LEU A 139 -23.21 0.58 -4.88
N PRO A 140 -22.69 0.55 -3.64
CA PRO A 140 -21.86 1.63 -3.09
C PRO A 140 -20.42 1.64 -3.65
N VAL A 141 -20.23 1.36 -4.94
CA VAL A 141 -18.92 1.34 -5.61
C VAL A 141 -18.22 2.69 -5.47
N GLY A 142 -16.95 2.63 -5.10
CA GLY A 142 -16.10 3.80 -4.89
C GLY A 142 -16.29 4.47 -3.53
N ASN A 143 -17.22 4.03 -2.67
CA ASN A 143 -17.29 4.49 -1.28
C ASN A 143 -16.22 3.80 -0.42
N ASN A 144 -16.04 4.25 0.82
CA ASN A 144 -15.16 3.58 1.79
C ASN A 144 -13.69 3.51 1.33
N LEU A 145 -13.22 4.55 0.61
CA LEU A 145 -11.80 4.69 0.34
C LEU A 145 -11.08 4.94 1.66
N GLN A 146 -10.21 4.01 2.04
CA GLN A 146 -9.35 4.11 3.21
C GLN A 146 -7.90 4.03 2.76
N ASP A 147 -7.00 4.64 3.53
CA ASP A 147 -5.56 4.58 3.26
C ASP A 147 -4.78 4.87 4.54
N HIS A 148 -3.61 4.26 4.68
CA HIS A 148 -2.68 4.64 5.73
C HIS A 148 -2.11 6.02 5.40
N ILE A 149 -2.19 6.95 6.35
CA ILE A 149 -1.62 8.29 6.20
C ILE A 149 -0.45 8.48 7.14
N THR A 150 0.53 9.26 6.70
CA THR A 150 1.78 9.47 7.41
C THR A 150 2.20 10.94 7.45
N THR A 151 3.03 11.29 8.42
CA THR A 151 3.56 12.65 8.62
C THR A 151 4.99 12.60 9.18
N GLY A 152 5.64 13.76 9.36
CA GLY A 152 6.99 13.83 9.95
C GLY A 152 8.14 13.66 8.94
N LEU A 153 7.88 13.89 7.66
CA LEU A 153 8.88 13.84 6.60
C LEU A 153 9.99 14.89 6.84
N ASP A 154 11.25 14.48 6.78
CA ASP A 154 12.46 15.30 7.00
C ASP A 154 12.49 16.03 8.36
N LEU A 155 11.74 15.55 9.35
CA LEU A 155 11.58 16.24 10.63
C LEU A 155 12.80 16.13 11.55
N VAL A 156 13.70 15.17 11.30
CA VAL A 156 14.87 14.92 12.16
C VAL A 156 16.16 15.12 11.36
N ILE A 157 17.06 15.93 11.90
CA ILE A 157 18.41 16.18 11.40
C ILE A 157 19.39 15.46 12.32
N ILE A 158 20.43 14.85 11.75
CA ILE A 158 21.51 14.19 12.49
C ILE A 158 22.88 14.70 12.04
N ASN A 159 23.87 14.63 12.92
CA ASN A 159 25.27 14.93 12.64
C ASN A 159 26.07 13.64 12.38
N GLU A 160 25.60 12.85 11.41
CA GLU A 160 26.29 11.69 10.87
C GLU A 160 26.01 11.64 9.37
N THR A 161 26.93 11.10 8.57
CA THR A 161 26.67 10.86 7.15
C THR A 161 26.16 9.43 6.97
N LEU A 162 24.91 9.28 6.50
CA LEU A 162 24.38 7.98 6.11
C LEU A 162 24.65 7.75 4.61
N PRO A 163 25.09 6.55 4.20
CA PRO A 163 25.50 6.26 2.82
C PRO A 163 24.32 6.10 1.85
N ILE A 164 23.30 6.97 1.90
CA ILE A 164 22.05 6.89 1.10
C ILE A 164 21.85 8.11 0.19
N SER A 165 22.88 8.92 -0.03
CA SER A 165 22.78 10.02 -0.98
C SER A 165 22.70 9.52 -2.43
N SER A 166 21.87 10.17 -3.24
CA SER A 166 21.73 9.89 -4.68
C SER A 166 23.07 9.97 -5.42
N ASN A 167 23.98 10.84 -4.96
CA ASN A 167 25.34 10.96 -5.48
C ASN A 167 26.21 9.72 -5.19
N ILE A 168 26.11 9.09 -4.03
CA ILE A 168 26.88 7.87 -3.69
C ILE A 168 26.33 6.67 -4.46
N ILE A 169 25.00 6.55 -4.56
CA ILE A 169 24.31 5.41 -5.15
C ILE A 169 24.54 5.30 -6.66
N LEU A 170 24.47 6.43 -7.40
CA LEU A 170 24.51 6.43 -8.86
C LEU A 170 25.90 6.66 -9.45
N LYS A 171 26.84 7.23 -8.69
CA LYS A 171 28.19 7.57 -9.19
C LYS A 171 29.29 6.61 -8.74
N SER A 172 28.97 5.55 -8.02
CA SER A 172 29.94 4.52 -7.63
C SER A 172 29.80 3.28 -8.51
N PRO A 173 30.68 3.09 -9.53
CA PRO A 173 30.69 1.87 -10.33
C PRO A 173 30.84 0.59 -9.49
N PHE A 174 31.50 0.71 -8.33
CA PHE A 174 31.68 -0.40 -7.39
C PHE A 174 30.36 -0.84 -6.74
N GLU A 175 29.48 0.10 -6.38
CA GLU A 175 28.14 -0.25 -5.85
C GLU A 175 27.28 -0.93 -6.92
N VAL A 176 27.36 -0.48 -8.17
CA VAL A 176 26.68 -1.12 -9.30
C VAL A 176 27.21 -2.54 -9.52
N TYR A 177 28.53 -2.72 -9.48
CA TYR A 177 29.18 -4.03 -9.58
C TYR A 177 28.73 -4.98 -8.44
N ASN A 178 28.75 -4.51 -7.19
CA ASN A 178 28.30 -5.29 -6.04
C ASN A 178 26.83 -5.68 -6.13
N TYR A 179 25.98 -4.78 -6.62
CA TYR A 179 24.57 -5.08 -6.81
C TYR A 179 24.38 -6.17 -7.88
N ILE A 180 24.94 -5.97 -9.08
CA ILE A 180 24.72 -6.86 -10.23
C ILE A 180 25.25 -8.27 -9.97
N PHE A 181 26.47 -8.38 -9.42
CA PHE A 181 27.15 -9.67 -9.32
C PHE A 181 27.01 -10.35 -7.96
N HIS A 182 26.67 -9.61 -6.90
CA HIS A 182 26.59 -10.14 -5.55
C HIS A 182 25.26 -9.89 -4.84
N GLY A 183 24.35 -9.11 -5.44
CA GLY A 183 23.08 -8.75 -4.80
C GLY A 183 23.31 -8.06 -3.45
N LYS A 184 24.31 -7.18 -3.36
CA LYS A 184 24.73 -6.47 -2.14
C LYS A 184 24.91 -4.98 -2.39
N GLY A 185 25.14 -4.22 -1.33
CA GLY A 185 25.42 -2.79 -1.39
C GLY A 185 24.16 -1.93 -1.29
N VAL A 186 24.36 -0.61 -1.37
CA VAL A 186 23.32 0.40 -1.10
C VAL A 186 22.12 0.27 -2.05
N LEU A 187 22.33 -0.23 -3.27
CA LEU A 187 21.28 -0.46 -4.27
C LEU A 187 20.27 -1.56 -3.86
N THR A 188 20.57 -2.34 -2.81
CA THR A 188 19.64 -3.32 -2.24
C THR A 188 18.76 -2.76 -1.12
N HIS A 189 18.88 -1.47 -0.81
CA HIS A 189 18.11 -0.79 0.23
C HIS A 189 16.64 -0.59 -0.18
N SER A 190 15.72 -0.76 0.75
CA SER A 190 14.27 -0.69 0.50
C SER A 190 13.62 0.68 0.74
N GLY A 191 14.40 1.68 1.16
CA GLY A 191 13.92 2.99 1.59
C GLY A 191 13.56 3.03 3.09
N CYS A 192 12.77 2.07 3.58
CA CYS A 192 12.48 1.92 5.02
C CYS A 192 13.41 0.87 5.64
N GLU A 193 13.92 1.11 6.86
CA GLU A 193 14.83 0.20 7.56
C GLU A 193 14.21 -0.47 8.78
N ILE A 194 13.43 0.28 9.54
CA ILE A 194 12.81 -0.16 10.78
C ILE A 194 11.34 0.22 10.73
N VAL A 195 10.52 -0.70 11.21
CA VAL A 195 9.11 -0.47 11.52
C VAL A 195 8.89 -0.65 13.01
N GLY A 196 7.92 0.04 13.57
CA GLY A 196 7.40 -0.25 14.90
C GLY A 196 5.88 -0.12 14.91
N VAL A 197 5.20 -0.87 15.77
CA VAL A 197 3.75 -0.71 15.97
C VAL A 197 3.48 -0.46 17.44
N PHE A 198 2.48 0.38 17.70
CA PHE A 198 2.14 0.83 19.04
C PHE A 198 0.64 0.90 19.19
N ASN A 199 0.20 0.57 20.40
CA ASN A 199 -1.16 0.86 20.83
C ASN A 199 -1.17 2.12 21.69
N ILE A 200 -1.74 3.21 21.17
CA ILE A 200 -1.81 4.47 21.92
C ILE A 200 -2.96 4.46 22.95
N LYS A 201 -3.98 3.62 22.75
CA LYS A 201 -5.19 3.55 23.58
C LYS A 201 -5.22 2.40 24.59
N ASN A 202 -4.17 1.60 24.71
CA ASN A 202 -4.20 0.31 25.44
C ASN A 202 -5.33 -0.62 24.96
N GLU A 203 -5.70 -0.56 23.69
CA GLU A 203 -6.55 -1.58 23.04
C GLU A 203 -5.69 -2.82 22.68
N THR A 204 -6.28 -3.85 22.06
CA THR A 204 -5.54 -5.01 21.58
C THR A 204 -4.94 -4.80 20.18
N ILE A 205 -5.53 -3.92 19.37
CA ILE A 205 -5.15 -3.69 17.97
C ILE A 205 -4.30 -2.43 17.84
N PRO A 206 -3.08 -2.49 17.28
CA PRO A 206 -2.23 -1.31 17.11
C PRO A 206 -2.88 -0.27 16.17
N ASP A 207 -2.83 0.99 16.57
CA ASP A 207 -3.39 2.13 15.82
C ASP A 207 -2.31 3.05 15.22
N LEU A 208 -1.06 2.92 15.68
CA LEU A 208 0.09 3.68 15.20
C LEU A 208 1.20 2.75 14.70
N GLN A 209 1.74 3.05 13.52
CA GLN A 209 3.00 2.52 13.01
C GLN A 209 4.05 3.63 12.95
N ILE A 210 5.31 3.29 13.22
CA ILE A 210 6.48 4.12 12.89
C ILE A 210 7.18 3.47 11.71
N MET A 211 7.44 4.23 10.65
CA MET A 211 8.32 3.83 9.56
C MET A 211 9.56 4.73 9.56
N ALA A 212 10.75 4.15 9.65
CA ALA A 212 11.99 4.92 9.70
C ALA A 212 12.78 4.80 8.40
N LEU A 213 13.00 5.95 7.78
CA LEU A 213 13.75 6.10 6.55
C LEU A 213 15.02 6.92 6.83
N PRO A 214 16.19 6.50 6.31
CA PRO A 214 17.47 7.19 6.45
C PRO A 214 17.63 8.37 5.48
N ALA A 215 16.53 8.80 4.88
CA ALA A 215 16.47 9.85 3.88
C ALA A 215 15.12 10.56 3.93
N GLY A 216 15.02 11.62 3.13
CA GLY A 216 13.89 12.52 3.05
C GLY A 216 13.68 13.06 1.64
N VAL A 217 12.69 13.94 1.49
CA VAL A 217 12.42 14.63 0.22
C VAL A 217 13.53 15.61 -0.15
N SER A 218 14.27 16.13 0.83
CA SER A 218 15.42 17.00 0.59
C SER A 218 16.67 16.27 0.09
N THR A 219 16.72 14.93 0.20
CA THR A 219 17.90 14.12 -0.15
C THR A 219 18.25 14.16 -1.65
N ASP A 220 17.27 14.33 -2.53
CA ASP A 220 17.48 14.47 -3.98
C ASP A 220 17.36 15.92 -4.47
N ALA A 221 17.41 16.89 -3.54
CA ALA A 221 17.19 18.30 -3.81
C ALA A 221 15.88 18.60 -4.56
N GLY A 222 14.85 17.77 -4.38
CA GLY A 222 13.53 17.96 -4.96
C GLY A 222 13.42 17.53 -6.43
N ALA A 223 14.45 16.87 -6.97
CA ALA A 223 14.48 16.46 -8.37
C ALA A 223 13.37 15.46 -8.75
N ILE A 224 13.04 14.55 -7.84
CA ILE A 224 12.05 13.48 -8.06
C ILE A 224 11.04 13.46 -6.91
N PHE A 225 11.50 13.43 -5.65
CA PHE A 225 10.61 13.16 -4.52
C PHE A 225 9.57 14.24 -4.31
N ALA A 226 9.94 15.52 -4.38
CA ALA A 226 9.01 16.63 -4.15
C ALA A 226 7.82 16.59 -5.12
N ALA A 227 8.11 16.42 -6.42
CA ALA A 227 7.09 16.31 -7.46
C ALA A 227 6.22 15.04 -7.30
N ARG A 228 6.83 13.90 -6.98
CA ARG A 228 6.11 12.62 -6.82
C ARG A 228 5.22 12.57 -5.58
N MET A 229 5.60 13.27 -4.52
CA MET A 229 4.83 13.39 -3.29
C MET A 229 3.83 14.55 -3.33
N GLY A 230 3.79 15.33 -4.42
CA GLY A 230 2.87 16.46 -4.56
C GLY A 230 3.20 17.63 -3.64
N ILE A 231 4.46 17.78 -3.22
CA ILE A 231 4.89 18.91 -2.40
C ILE A 231 4.82 20.18 -3.25
N SER A 232 4.05 21.17 -2.80
CA SER A 232 3.93 22.44 -3.52
C SER A 232 5.24 23.21 -3.53
N ASN A 233 5.46 24.03 -4.57
CA ASN A 233 6.65 24.88 -4.68
C ASN A 233 6.84 25.78 -3.44
N LYS A 234 5.74 26.30 -2.89
CA LYS A 234 5.78 27.13 -1.67
C LYS A 234 6.37 26.34 -0.49
N ILE A 235 5.80 25.16 -0.19
CA ILE A 235 6.27 24.32 0.92
C ILE A 235 7.69 23.85 0.66
N TRP A 236 8.05 23.50 -0.58
CA TRP A 236 9.41 23.16 -0.93
C TRP A 236 10.40 24.27 -0.58
N GLN A 237 10.18 25.49 -1.09
CA GLN A 237 11.11 26.61 -0.88
C GLN A 237 11.18 27.05 0.58
N GLU A 238 10.02 27.15 1.24
CA GLU A 238 9.95 27.68 2.60
C GLU A 238 10.35 26.64 3.65
N TYR A 239 10.13 25.34 3.45
CA TYR A 239 10.36 24.31 4.45
C TYR A 239 11.53 23.37 4.12
N PHE A 240 11.52 22.71 2.96
CA PHE A 240 12.44 21.61 2.64
C PHE A 240 13.77 22.04 1.98
N ALA A 241 13.77 23.05 1.12
CA ALA A 241 14.97 23.52 0.44
C ALA A 241 16.13 23.88 1.39
N PRO A 242 15.90 24.48 2.58
CA PRO A 242 16.95 24.72 3.58
C PRO A 242 17.58 23.46 4.21
N LEU A 243 17.02 22.28 3.96
CA LEU A 243 17.56 20.99 4.39
C LEU A 243 18.48 20.35 3.35
N VAL A 244 18.51 20.86 2.11
CA VAL A 244 19.38 20.35 1.06
C VAL A 244 20.84 20.42 1.52
N GLY A 245 21.55 19.29 1.42
CA GLY A 245 22.93 19.14 1.88
C GLY A 245 23.08 18.77 3.36
N LYS A 246 22.00 18.74 4.15
CA LYS A 246 22.02 18.21 5.53
C LYS A 246 21.65 16.73 5.53
N GLN A 247 22.17 15.97 6.49
CA GLN A 247 21.68 14.62 6.74
C GLN A 247 20.35 14.70 7.49
N VAL A 248 19.28 14.30 6.81
CA VAL A 248 17.95 14.14 7.39
C VAL A 248 17.58 12.67 7.48
N ILE A 249 16.75 12.34 8.46
CA ILE A 249 16.04 11.06 8.55
C ILE A 249 14.56 11.34 8.74
N SER A 250 13.72 10.44 8.23
CA SER A 250 12.27 10.53 8.37
C SER A 250 11.79 9.40 9.28
N ILE A 251 11.41 9.75 10.51
CA ILE A 251 10.73 8.83 11.42
C ILE A 251 9.25 9.18 11.31
N LEU A 252 8.51 8.33 10.62
CA LEU A 252 7.18 8.62 10.09
C LEU A 252 6.06 7.95 10.90
N PRO A 253 5.38 8.68 11.80
CA PRO A 253 4.09 8.28 12.34
C PRO A 253 3.08 8.02 11.24
N THR A 254 2.56 6.80 11.22
CA THR A 254 1.62 6.30 10.22
C THR A 254 0.39 5.76 10.91
N LEU A 255 -0.78 6.28 10.55
CA LEU A 255 -2.07 5.89 11.11
C LEU A 255 -2.53 4.57 10.48
N LEU A 256 -2.76 3.53 11.30
CA LEU A 256 -3.14 2.19 10.83
C LEU A 256 -4.66 2.04 10.62
N HIS A 257 -5.47 2.65 11.47
CA HIS A 257 -6.94 2.50 11.44
C HIS A 257 -7.66 3.84 11.39
N PRO A 258 -7.56 4.58 10.27
CA PRO A 258 -8.23 5.86 10.11
C PRO A 258 -9.75 5.72 10.24
N LYS A 259 -10.39 6.74 10.81
CA LYS A 259 -11.86 6.89 10.84
C LYS A 259 -12.37 7.78 9.71
N SER A 260 -11.50 8.61 9.13
CA SER A 260 -11.78 9.33 7.90
C SER A 260 -11.89 8.36 6.73
N HIS A 261 -13.04 8.33 6.06
CA HIS A 261 -13.27 7.56 4.84
C HIS A 261 -13.61 8.49 3.67
N GLY A 262 -12.97 8.24 2.54
CA GLY A 262 -13.17 8.98 1.31
C GLY A 262 -13.96 8.22 0.25
N PHE A 263 -13.78 8.66 -1.00
CA PHE A 263 -14.37 8.03 -2.16
C PHE A 263 -13.51 8.15 -3.44
N VAL A 264 -13.83 7.27 -4.38
CA VAL A 264 -13.47 7.35 -5.80
C VAL A 264 -14.75 7.55 -6.62
N ARG A 265 -14.74 8.51 -7.54
CA ARG A 265 -15.85 8.84 -8.43
C ARG A 265 -15.38 9.06 -9.86
N LEU A 266 -16.28 8.90 -10.81
CA LEU A 266 -16.02 9.33 -12.17
C LEU A 266 -15.93 10.86 -12.22
N LYS A 267 -15.01 11.38 -13.02
CA LYS A 267 -15.01 12.78 -13.44
C LYS A 267 -15.93 13.00 -14.64
N SER A 268 -15.97 12.02 -15.54
CA SER A 268 -16.83 11.94 -16.71
C SER A 268 -17.02 10.47 -17.12
N SER A 269 -17.83 10.22 -18.15
CA SER A 269 -17.95 8.90 -18.77
C SER A 269 -16.79 8.54 -19.71
N ASN A 270 -15.80 9.43 -19.87
CA ASN A 270 -14.62 9.17 -20.68
C ASN A 270 -13.65 8.23 -19.92
N PRO A 271 -13.39 7.00 -20.42
CA PRO A 271 -12.53 6.05 -19.74
C PRO A 271 -11.07 6.51 -19.63
N LYS A 272 -10.62 7.48 -20.43
CA LYS A 272 -9.26 8.04 -20.38
C LYS A 272 -9.07 9.08 -19.28
N GLU A 273 -10.14 9.69 -18.80
CA GLU A 273 -10.03 10.72 -17.77
C GLU A 273 -9.77 10.12 -16.40
N ALA A 274 -8.86 10.73 -15.64
CA ALA A 274 -8.60 10.32 -14.27
C ALA A 274 -9.88 10.46 -13.42
N PRO A 275 -10.16 9.50 -12.52
CA PRO A 275 -11.30 9.62 -11.61
C PRO A 275 -11.05 10.75 -10.61
N VAL A 276 -12.12 11.25 -10.01
CA VAL A 276 -12.03 12.09 -8.80
C VAL A 276 -11.71 11.17 -7.63
N ILE A 277 -10.63 11.48 -6.93
CA ILE A 277 -10.19 10.76 -5.72
C ILE A 277 -10.20 11.77 -4.60
N ASP A 278 -11.13 11.61 -3.66
CA ASP A 278 -11.20 12.42 -2.45
C ASP A 278 -11.11 11.48 -1.25
N PRO A 279 -9.91 11.29 -0.67
CA PRO A 279 -9.74 10.39 0.45
C PRO A 279 -10.28 10.95 1.77
N LYS A 280 -10.67 12.24 1.82
CA LYS A 280 -11.17 12.92 3.02
C LYS A 280 -10.27 12.77 4.25
N TYR A 281 -8.96 12.74 4.05
CA TYR A 281 -7.99 12.60 5.13
C TYR A 281 -8.26 13.64 6.24
N LEU A 282 -8.15 13.19 7.50
CA LEU A 282 -8.24 14.04 8.69
C LEU A 282 -9.60 14.71 8.92
N THR A 283 -10.67 14.23 8.28
CA THR A 283 -12.04 14.69 8.59
C THR A 283 -12.49 14.27 9.98
N ASP A 284 -11.96 13.14 10.49
CA ASP A 284 -12.14 12.73 11.88
C ASP A 284 -10.99 13.23 12.77
N SER A 285 -11.34 13.79 13.92
CA SER A 285 -10.38 14.28 14.92
C SER A 285 -9.53 13.18 15.56
N TYR A 286 -10.01 11.93 15.57
CA TYR A 286 -9.28 10.76 16.05
C TYR A 286 -7.98 10.57 15.28
N ASP A 287 -8.03 10.70 13.95
CA ASP A 287 -6.88 10.49 13.07
C ASP A 287 -5.74 11.46 13.41
N VAL A 288 -6.11 12.73 13.63
CA VAL A 288 -5.16 13.78 14.03
C VAL A 288 -4.55 13.47 15.40
N LYS A 289 -5.36 13.00 16.36
CA LYS A 289 -4.90 12.68 17.72
C LYS A 289 -3.81 11.59 17.70
N ILE A 290 -4.01 10.53 16.94
CA ILE A 290 -3.03 9.43 16.86
C ILE A 290 -1.71 9.89 16.21
N LEU A 291 -1.79 10.69 15.15
CA LEU A 291 -0.60 11.26 14.52
C LEU A 291 0.19 12.20 15.46
N ILE A 292 -0.50 13.00 16.30
CA ILE A 292 0.14 13.82 17.34
C ILE A 292 0.90 12.93 18.34
N GLU A 293 0.28 11.85 18.82
CA GLU A 293 0.95 10.93 19.75
C GLU A 293 2.16 10.23 19.11
N GLY A 294 2.10 9.93 17.82
CA GLY A 294 3.26 9.45 17.07
C GLY A 294 4.37 10.50 16.96
N LEU A 295 4.05 11.77 16.70
CA LEU A 295 5.05 12.85 16.69
C LEU A 295 5.67 13.04 18.08
N LYS A 296 4.90 12.92 19.16
CA LYS A 296 5.42 12.93 20.54
C LYS A 296 6.35 11.74 20.80
N LEU A 297 6.07 10.56 20.23
CA LEU A 297 6.97 9.42 20.30
C LEU A 297 8.30 9.72 19.58
N VAL A 298 8.27 10.36 18.41
CA VAL A 298 9.49 10.84 17.73
C VAL A 298 10.27 11.80 18.63
N GLN A 299 9.61 12.76 19.29
CA GLN A 299 10.25 13.68 20.24
C GLN A 299 10.89 12.96 21.43
N LYS A 300 10.34 11.82 21.88
CA LYS A 300 10.93 11.00 22.95
C LYS A 300 12.14 10.21 22.42
N LEU A 301 12.02 9.60 21.25
CA LEU A 301 13.08 8.81 20.62
C LEU A 301 14.36 9.63 20.44
N ILE A 302 14.26 10.85 19.91
CA ILE A 302 15.46 11.68 19.67
C ILE A 302 16.16 12.14 20.97
N LYS A 303 15.47 12.09 22.12
CA LYS A 303 16.03 12.50 23.44
C LYS A 303 16.81 11.37 24.13
N THR A 304 16.74 10.15 23.60
CA THR A 304 17.50 8.99 24.08
C THR A 304 19.01 9.18 23.90
N LYS A 305 19.82 8.44 24.65
CA LYS A 305 21.28 8.48 24.54
C LYS A 305 21.71 8.05 23.14
N SER A 306 21.06 7.04 22.58
CA SER A 306 21.28 6.55 21.22
C SER A 306 21.23 7.68 20.17
N PHE A 307 20.13 8.45 20.10
CA PHE A 307 20.01 9.54 19.13
C PHE A 307 20.82 10.79 19.50
N LYS A 308 21.04 11.06 20.79
CA LYS A 308 21.95 12.13 21.22
C LYS A 308 23.40 11.88 20.79
N SER A 309 23.81 10.62 20.65
CA SER A 309 25.17 10.28 20.20
C SER A 309 25.50 10.78 18.79
N VAL A 310 24.47 11.04 17.97
CA VAL A 310 24.58 11.59 16.62
C VAL A 310 24.03 13.02 16.53
N ASP A 311 23.95 13.73 17.65
CA ASP A 311 23.40 15.09 17.76
C ASP A 311 22.03 15.25 17.06
N ALA A 312 21.16 14.24 17.19
CA ALA A 312 19.85 14.26 16.55
C ALA A 312 18.97 15.39 17.11
N LYS A 313 18.39 16.18 16.22
CA LYS A 313 17.56 17.34 16.54
C LYS A 313 16.32 17.38 15.65
N LEU A 314 15.24 17.93 16.18
CA LEU A 314 14.10 18.28 15.34
C LEU A 314 14.49 19.44 14.44
N TYR A 315 13.96 19.43 13.22
CA TYR A 315 13.97 20.62 12.38
C TYR A 315 12.92 21.61 12.87
N GLU A 316 13.36 22.56 13.72
CA GLU A 316 12.47 23.49 14.41
C GLU A 316 11.94 24.64 13.54
N LYS A 317 12.24 24.65 12.23
CA LYS A 317 11.63 25.63 11.33
C LYS A 317 10.11 25.43 11.35
N PRO A 318 9.30 26.46 11.62
CA PRO A 318 7.85 26.31 11.57
C PRO A 318 7.38 25.90 10.18
N MET A 319 6.40 24.99 10.12
CA MET A 319 5.71 24.68 8.86
C MET A 319 4.96 25.93 8.40
N PRO A 320 5.06 26.34 7.12
CA PRO A 320 4.33 27.49 6.61
C PRO A 320 2.83 27.44 6.94
N GLY A 321 2.33 28.48 7.62
CA GLY A 321 0.95 28.57 8.13
C GLY A 321 0.78 28.17 9.60
N CYS A 322 1.83 27.68 10.26
CA CYS A 322 1.83 27.25 11.66
C CYS A 322 2.73 28.08 12.59
N GLU A 323 3.19 29.26 12.14
CA GLU A 323 4.16 30.12 12.83
C GLU A 323 3.62 30.66 14.17
N ASN A 324 2.31 30.82 14.28
CA ASN A 324 1.65 31.37 15.48
C ASN A 324 1.56 30.36 16.65
N PHE A 325 1.96 29.11 16.44
CA PHE A 325 1.92 28.08 17.47
C PHE A 325 3.32 27.80 18.00
N LYS A 326 3.44 27.60 19.32
CA LYS A 326 4.70 27.16 19.93
C LYS A 326 5.12 25.82 19.33
N PHE A 327 6.30 25.77 18.70
CA PHE A 327 6.85 24.56 18.09
C PHE A 327 6.82 23.37 19.08
N GLY A 328 6.44 22.21 18.58
CA GLY A 328 6.38 20.98 19.38
C GLY A 328 5.19 20.85 20.33
N SER A 329 4.31 21.85 20.41
CA SER A 329 3.04 21.76 21.15
C SER A 329 1.95 21.03 20.37
N ASP A 330 0.93 20.52 21.07
CA ASP A 330 -0.23 19.85 20.44
C ASP A 330 -0.94 20.73 19.40
N ASN A 331 -1.03 22.05 19.65
CA ASN A 331 -1.62 22.99 18.70
C ASN A 331 -0.75 23.15 17.45
N TYR A 332 0.58 23.20 17.60
CA TYR A 332 1.49 23.21 16.46
C TYR A 332 1.37 21.91 15.66
N TRP A 333 1.40 20.75 16.32
CA TRP A 333 1.29 19.46 15.62
C TRP A 333 -0.06 19.28 14.90
N LYS A 334 -1.15 19.75 15.50
CA LYS A 334 -2.46 19.79 14.84
C LYS A 334 -2.44 20.62 13.56
N CYS A 335 -1.76 21.77 13.56
CA CYS A 335 -1.57 22.59 12.36
C CYS A 335 -0.66 21.89 11.34
N TYR A 336 0.50 21.41 11.79
CA TYR A 336 1.51 20.72 11.00
C TYR A 336 0.93 19.54 10.22
N ILE A 337 0.16 18.66 10.89
CA ILE A 337 -0.46 17.48 10.27
C ILE A 337 -1.38 17.87 9.12
N LYS A 338 -2.13 18.97 9.24
CA LYS A 338 -3.01 19.44 8.15
C LYS A 338 -2.24 19.89 6.91
N HIS A 339 -1.04 20.44 7.09
CA HIS A 339 -0.19 20.90 6.00
C HIS A 339 0.70 19.80 5.42
N LEU A 340 1.11 18.82 6.24
CA LEU A 340 1.99 17.74 5.84
C LEU A 340 1.44 16.38 6.27
N THR A 341 0.46 15.91 5.50
CA THR A 341 -0.02 14.52 5.54
C THR A 341 0.14 13.92 4.15
N LEU A 342 0.69 12.72 4.10
CA LEU A 342 0.95 12.00 2.86
C LEU A 342 0.27 10.62 2.90
N THR A 343 -0.13 10.14 1.73
CA THR A 343 -0.50 8.74 1.54
C THR A 343 0.70 7.83 1.81
N SER A 344 0.47 6.69 2.44
CA SER A 344 1.46 5.60 2.51
C SER A 344 1.34 4.65 1.31
N TYR A 345 0.54 5.02 0.32
CA TYR A 345 0.21 4.25 -0.88
C TYR A 345 -0.45 2.90 -0.55
N HIS A 346 -1.33 2.89 0.44
CA HIS A 346 -2.10 1.72 0.86
C HIS A 346 -3.62 1.91 0.68
N PRO A 347 -4.13 2.41 -0.47
CA PRO A 347 -5.56 2.61 -0.64
C PRO A 347 -6.30 1.27 -0.67
N VAL A 348 -7.43 1.18 0.03
CA VAL A 348 -8.30 -0.02 0.08
C VAL A 348 -9.79 0.36 0.08
N GLY A 349 -10.67 -0.64 -0.02
CA GLY A 349 -12.07 -0.55 0.45
C GLY A 349 -13.12 0.00 -0.51
N THR A 350 -12.74 0.45 -1.71
CA THR A 350 -13.65 1.02 -2.72
C THR A 350 -14.64 0.03 -3.32
N CYS A 351 -14.43 -1.27 -3.14
CA CYS A 351 -15.35 -2.35 -3.51
C CYS A 351 -15.53 -3.31 -2.32
N LYS A 352 -15.68 -2.73 -1.11
CA LYS A 352 -15.78 -3.43 0.18
C LYS A 352 -16.58 -4.73 0.10
N MET A 353 -16.00 -5.80 0.64
CA MET A 353 -16.66 -7.09 0.86
C MET A 353 -17.64 -7.02 2.03
N GLY A 354 -18.80 -7.66 1.90
CA GLY A 354 -19.81 -7.73 2.96
C GLY A 354 -20.99 -8.60 2.59
N LEU A 355 -21.81 -8.93 3.60
CA LEU A 355 -23.05 -9.70 3.40
C LEU A 355 -24.21 -8.83 2.94
N ASP A 356 -24.23 -7.56 3.37
CA ASP A 356 -25.27 -6.60 3.05
C ASP A 356 -24.89 -5.79 1.81
N GLU A 357 -25.61 -6.01 0.71
CA GLU A 357 -25.41 -5.34 -0.58
C GLU A 357 -25.69 -3.82 -0.56
N SER A 358 -26.41 -3.31 0.45
CA SER A 358 -26.63 -1.87 0.60
C SER A 358 -25.36 -1.13 1.05
N SER A 359 -24.44 -1.85 1.70
CA SER A 359 -23.20 -1.31 2.28
C SER A 359 -21.92 -1.98 1.77
N SER A 360 -22.02 -2.90 0.81
CA SER A 360 -20.90 -3.64 0.23
C SER A 360 -21.06 -3.85 -1.29
N VAL A 361 -19.96 -4.17 -1.97
CA VAL A 361 -19.91 -4.36 -3.43
C VAL A 361 -19.76 -5.84 -3.80
N VAL A 362 -19.02 -6.61 -3.00
CA VAL A 362 -18.81 -8.04 -3.24
C VAL A 362 -19.24 -8.90 -2.05
N ASP A 363 -19.66 -10.13 -2.33
CA ASP A 363 -19.96 -11.14 -1.32
C ASP A 363 -18.70 -11.85 -0.79
N HIS A 364 -18.87 -12.77 0.17
CA HIS A 364 -17.77 -13.56 0.76
C HIS A 364 -17.06 -14.50 -0.23
N ARG A 365 -17.59 -14.66 -1.46
CA ARG A 365 -16.97 -15.40 -2.57
C ARG A 365 -16.31 -14.46 -3.58
N LEU A 366 -16.16 -13.19 -3.23
CA LEU A 366 -15.54 -12.14 -4.03
C LEU A 366 -16.33 -11.79 -5.30
N ARG A 367 -17.59 -12.24 -5.40
CA ARG A 367 -18.47 -11.97 -6.54
C ARG A 367 -19.16 -10.63 -6.33
N VAL A 368 -19.23 -9.82 -7.39
CA VAL A 368 -19.98 -8.55 -7.36
C VAL A 368 -21.47 -8.84 -7.16
N HIS A 369 -22.08 -8.19 -6.17
CA HIS A 369 -23.49 -8.40 -5.83
C HIS A 369 -24.41 -8.20 -7.04
N ARG A 370 -25.46 -9.03 -7.13
CA ARG A 370 -26.46 -9.00 -8.21
C ARG A 370 -25.89 -9.15 -9.64
N THR A 371 -24.70 -9.73 -9.77
CA THR A 371 -24.11 -10.09 -11.07
C THR A 371 -23.75 -11.56 -11.12
N ASN A 372 -23.64 -12.09 -12.33
CA ASN A 372 -23.11 -13.41 -12.59
C ASN A 372 -21.73 -13.31 -13.23
N ASN A 373 -20.83 -14.21 -12.84
CA ASN A 373 -19.52 -14.39 -13.46
C ASN A 373 -18.58 -13.17 -13.39
N LEU A 374 -18.83 -12.22 -12.49
CA LEU A 374 -17.96 -11.06 -12.23
C LEU A 374 -17.43 -11.09 -10.80
N TYR A 375 -16.10 -11.01 -10.67
CA TYR A 375 -15.40 -11.07 -9.39
C TYR A 375 -14.41 -9.92 -9.25
N VAL A 376 -14.13 -9.52 -8.02
CA VAL A 376 -13.09 -8.54 -7.70
C VAL A 376 -12.07 -9.17 -6.76
N ILE A 377 -10.81 -9.16 -7.15
CA ILE A 377 -9.71 -9.77 -6.40
C ILE A 377 -8.53 -8.79 -6.39
N ASP A 378 -8.58 -7.82 -5.48
CA ASP A 378 -7.51 -6.86 -5.21
C ASP A 378 -7.76 -6.14 -3.85
N ALA A 379 -7.03 -5.07 -3.55
CA ALA A 379 -7.17 -4.32 -2.30
C ALA A 379 -8.53 -3.62 -2.11
N SER A 380 -9.31 -3.40 -3.19
CA SER A 380 -10.60 -2.71 -3.13
C SER A 380 -11.63 -3.44 -2.26
N ILE A 381 -11.50 -4.76 -2.11
CA ILE A 381 -12.47 -5.57 -1.37
C ILE A 381 -12.28 -5.51 0.15
N MET A 382 -11.14 -5.02 0.64
CA MET A 382 -10.85 -5.03 2.08
C MET A 382 -11.88 -4.16 2.82
N PRO A 383 -12.63 -4.70 3.79
CA PRO A 383 -13.61 -3.89 4.54
C PRO A 383 -12.98 -2.79 5.39
N SER A 384 -11.76 -3.05 5.89
CA SER A 384 -10.92 -2.14 6.65
C SER A 384 -9.45 -2.41 6.37
N LEU A 385 -8.59 -1.45 6.70
CA LEU A 385 -7.15 -1.62 6.64
C LEU A 385 -6.65 -2.69 7.64
N PRO A 386 -5.60 -3.45 7.29
CA PRO A 386 -4.87 -4.27 8.25
C PRO A 386 -3.88 -3.41 9.06
N SER A 387 -3.47 -3.87 10.24
CA SER A 387 -2.40 -3.25 11.05
C SER A 387 -0.99 -3.45 10.47
N ALA A 388 -0.83 -3.36 9.15
CA ALA A 388 0.41 -3.61 8.42
C ALA A 388 0.35 -3.02 7.01
N ASN A 389 1.51 -2.91 6.34
CA ASN A 389 1.56 -2.59 4.91
C ASN A 389 0.74 -3.61 4.09
N THR A 390 0.00 -3.13 3.08
CA THR A 390 -1.08 -3.93 2.46
C THR A 390 -0.63 -5.01 1.47
N ASN A 391 0.65 -5.02 1.06
CA ASN A 391 1.14 -5.95 0.03
C ASN A 391 0.89 -7.42 0.38
N ALA A 392 1.23 -7.86 1.60
CA ALA A 392 1.03 -9.24 2.03
C ALA A 392 -0.46 -9.63 2.05
N ALA A 393 -1.33 -8.72 2.50
CA ALA A 393 -2.77 -8.94 2.52
C ALA A 393 -3.35 -9.06 1.09
N VAL A 394 -2.88 -8.25 0.13
CA VAL A 394 -3.29 -8.37 -1.28
C VAL A 394 -2.85 -9.69 -1.89
N MET A 395 -1.62 -10.15 -1.60
CA MET A 395 -1.14 -11.46 -2.08
C MET A 395 -1.98 -12.61 -1.50
N MET A 396 -2.33 -12.54 -0.21
CA MET A 396 -3.24 -13.52 0.42
C MET A 396 -4.63 -13.51 -0.23
N ILE A 397 -5.21 -12.32 -0.48
CA ILE A 397 -6.49 -12.19 -1.21
C ILE A 397 -6.40 -12.83 -2.60
N ALA A 398 -5.30 -12.62 -3.32
CA ALA A 398 -5.10 -13.20 -4.63
C ALA A 398 -5.03 -14.74 -4.59
N GLU A 399 -4.28 -15.32 -3.66
CA GLU A 399 -4.22 -16.78 -3.45
C GLU A 399 -5.59 -17.35 -3.09
N LYS A 400 -6.26 -16.76 -2.10
CA LYS A 400 -7.59 -17.20 -1.68
C LYS A 400 -8.62 -17.09 -2.81
N GLY A 401 -8.59 -15.98 -3.55
CA GLY A 401 -9.45 -15.74 -4.68
C GLY A 401 -9.23 -16.74 -5.81
N ALA A 402 -7.96 -17.07 -6.12
CA ALA A 402 -7.63 -18.08 -7.11
C ALA A 402 -8.23 -19.45 -6.75
N ASP A 403 -8.13 -19.85 -5.49
CA ASP A 403 -8.69 -21.12 -5.02
C ASP A 403 -10.22 -21.14 -5.03
N LEU A 404 -10.86 -20.03 -4.65
CA LEU A 404 -12.32 -19.89 -4.77
C LEU A 404 -12.78 -20.04 -6.22
N ILE A 405 -12.10 -19.39 -7.17
CA ILE A 405 -12.46 -19.46 -8.60
C ILE A 405 -12.29 -20.89 -9.14
N LYS A 406 -11.17 -21.56 -8.82
CA LYS A 406 -10.98 -22.97 -9.21
C LYS A 406 -12.12 -23.82 -8.65
N TYR A 407 -12.38 -23.74 -7.35
CA TYR A 407 -13.42 -24.51 -6.67
C TYR A 407 -14.80 -24.33 -7.32
N LEU A 408 -15.20 -23.08 -7.57
CA LEU A 408 -16.47 -22.76 -8.24
C LEU A 408 -16.56 -23.35 -9.66
N TRP A 409 -15.45 -23.37 -10.41
CA TRP A 409 -15.40 -23.96 -11.74
C TRP A 409 -15.38 -25.49 -11.74
N HIS A 410 -14.85 -26.14 -10.71
CA HIS A 410 -14.89 -27.61 -10.58
C HIS A 410 -16.30 -28.10 -10.24
N ILE A 411 -17.00 -27.44 -9.31
CA ILE A 411 -18.38 -27.84 -8.93
C ILE A 411 -19.35 -27.69 -10.10
N ASN A 412 -19.19 -26.66 -10.93
CA ASN A 412 -20.06 -26.44 -12.09
C ASN A 412 -19.85 -27.46 -13.22
N LYS A 413 -18.89 -28.40 -13.12
CA LYS A 413 -18.64 -29.44 -14.12
C LYS A 413 -19.34 -30.78 -13.87
N HIS A 414 -20.19 -30.92 -12.84
CA HIS A 414 -20.81 -32.20 -12.42
C HIS A 414 -19.81 -33.37 -12.20
N SER A 415 -18.51 -33.09 -12.14
CA SER A 415 -17.44 -34.05 -11.90
C SER A 415 -16.58 -33.52 -10.76
N CYS A 416 -16.84 -34.04 -9.56
CA CYS A 416 -16.03 -33.78 -8.38
C CYS A 416 -15.12 -34.98 -8.18
N HIS A 417 -13.84 -34.87 -8.55
CA HIS A 417 -12.84 -35.84 -8.12
C HIS A 417 -12.23 -35.34 -6.80
N ILE A 418 -12.52 -36.05 -5.71
CA ILE A 418 -12.09 -35.71 -4.32
C ILE A 418 -10.58 -35.44 -4.21
N ALA A 419 -9.76 -36.02 -5.08
CA ALA A 419 -8.31 -35.84 -5.10
C ALA A 419 -7.85 -34.42 -5.54
N GLU A 420 -8.71 -33.61 -6.16
CA GLU A 420 -8.35 -32.26 -6.62
C GLU A 420 -8.56 -31.16 -5.55
N ILE A 421 -9.18 -31.50 -4.42
CA ILE A 421 -9.52 -30.54 -3.34
C ILE A 421 -8.41 -30.46 -2.28
N PHE A 422 -7.57 -31.48 -2.17
CA PHE A 422 -6.49 -31.53 -1.20
C PHE A 422 -5.15 -31.51 -1.94
N ILE A 423 -4.38 -30.43 -1.74
CA ILE A 423 -2.94 -30.46 -2.01
C ILE A 423 -2.37 -31.62 -1.16
N PRO A 424 -1.70 -32.63 -1.75
CA PRO A 424 -1.11 -33.70 -0.95
C PRO A 424 -0.12 -33.06 0.01
N SER A 425 -0.34 -33.21 1.32
CA SER A 425 0.72 -32.99 2.28
C SER A 425 1.83 -33.96 1.88
N THR A 426 3.02 -33.44 1.60
CA THR A 426 4.20 -34.26 1.37
C THR A 426 4.49 -35.04 2.65
N THR A 427 3.99 -36.27 2.74
CA THR A 427 4.44 -37.25 3.71
C THR A 427 5.81 -37.74 3.26
N THR A 428 6.83 -37.25 3.95
CA THR A 428 8.17 -37.84 3.98
C THR A 428 8.06 -39.31 4.33
N THR A 429 8.42 -40.16 3.37
CA THR A 429 8.72 -41.58 3.58
C THR A 429 10.07 -41.69 4.26
N THR A 430 10.06 -41.88 5.58
CA THR A 430 11.19 -42.52 6.28
C THR A 430 10.84 -43.98 6.49
N THR A 431 11.40 -44.82 5.61
CA THR A 431 11.55 -46.26 5.82
C THR A 431 12.45 -46.50 7.02
N THR A 432 11.88 -46.98 8.11
CA THR A 432 12.61 -47.65 9.19
C THR A 432 12.42 -49.15 8.98
N THR A 433 13.41 -49.81 8.39
CA THR A 433 13.55 -51.26 8.47
C THR A 433 14.21 -51.60 9.80
N ILE A 434 13.52 -52.41 10.61
CA ILE A 434 14.07 -53.07 11.79
C ILE A 434 14.54 -54.44 11.34
N ALA A 435 15.86 -54.63 11.31
CA ALA A 435 16.64 -55.84 11.62
C ALA A 435 18.10 -55.60 11.19
#